data_AF-A0A242KX80-F1
#
_entry.id   AF-A0A242KX80-F1
#
_cell.length_a   1.000
_cell.length_b   1.000
_cell.length_c   1.000
_cell.angle_alpha   90.00
_cell.angle_beta   90.00
_cell.angle_gamma   90.00
#
_symmetry.space_group_name_H-M   'P 1'
#
loop_
_entity.id
_entity.type
_entity.pdbx_description
1 polymer ?
#
loop_
_entity_poly.entity_id
_entity_poly.type
_entity_poly.pdbx_seq_one_letter_code
_entity_poly.pdbx_strand_id
1 'polypeptide(L)'
;EPDTLTGKIGESYETAPKEIKDYVVKETPKNAKGTFSDQAQTVMYVYEKAEGEAVTVNYVDEEGNALADPDTLTGKIGESYETTPKEIKDYVVKETPKNAKGTFSDQAQTVTYVYEKAEGEAVTVNYVDKDDHSFVGVISDNHKSTPKTYPKTGENQNISTLYSLSGITAVVLAAWVYLKRKLKNTRIDN
;
A
#
# COMPACT_ATOMS: atom_id res chain seq x y z
N GLU A 1 -9.56 32.46 21.51
CA GLU A 1 -10.10 33.75 22.00
C GLU A 1 -10.10 34.77 20.87
N PRO A 2 -11.03 35.74 20.86
CA PRO A 2 -11.04 36.82 19.87
C PRO A 2 -9.86 37.78 20.10
N ASP A 3 -9.33 38.35 19.01
CA ASP A 3 -8.41 39.47 19.13
C ASP A 3 -9.18 40.77 19.31
N THR A 4 -8.66 41.66 20.14
CA THR A 4 -9.21 43.00 20.31
C THR A 4 -8.22 44.03 19.78
N LEU A 5 -8.66 44.83 18.82
CA LEU A 5 -7.93 46.00 18.36
C LEU A 5 -8.45 47.25 19.06
N THR A 6 -7.56 48.18 19.38
CA THR A 6 -7.91 49.48 19.98
C THR A 6 -7.35 50.62 19.12
N GLY A 7 -8.09 51.73 19.07
CA GLY A 7 -7.72 52.91 18.31
C GLY A 7 -8.70 54.05 18.56
N LYS A 8 -8.33 55.26 18.14
CA LYS A 8 -9.21 56.44 18.25
C LYS A 8 -10.23 56.45 17.11
N ILE A 9 -11.38 57.07 17.35
CA ILE A 9 -12.43 57.27 16.31
C ILE A 9 -11.79 57.89 15.05
N GLY A 10 -12.02 57.26 13.90
CA GLY A 10 -11.51 57.68 12.60
C GLY A 10 -10.13 57.10 12.21
N GLU A 11 -9.37 56.52 13.15
CA GLU A 11 -8.14 55.82 12.80
C GLU A 11 -8.46 54.55 12.01
N SER A 12 -7.63 54.22 11.02
CA SER A 12 -7.80 53.00 10.23
C SER A 12 -7.36 51.77 11.00
N TYR A 13 -8.05 50.64 10.78
CA TYR A 13 -7.60 49.32 11.20
C TYR A 13 -7.51 48.37 9.99
N GLU A 14 -6.70 47.34 10.16
CA GLU A 14 -6.60 46.20 9.26
C GLU A 14 -6.45 44.93 10.10
N THR A 15 -7.12 43.86 9.66
CA THR A 15 -7.04 42.53 10.25
C THR A 15 -6.63 41.53 9.19
N ALA A 16 -6.06 40.42 9.62
CA ALA A 16 -5.75 39.28 8.79
C ALA A 16 -6.31 38.01 9.45
N PRO A 17 -6.67 36.98 8.66
CA PRO A 17 -7.02 35.68 9.22
C PRO A 17 -5.82 35.07 9.95
N LYS A 18 -6.10 34.26 10.97
CA LYS A 18 -5.08 33.47 11.66
C LYS A 18 -4.85 32.17 10.92
N GLU A 19 -3.63 31.67 11.00
CA GLU A 19 -3.36 30.29 10.62
C GLU A 19 -3.94 29.35 11.70
N ILE A 20 -4.77 28.41 11.26
CA ILE A 20 -5.39 27.40 12.11
C ILE A 20 -5.06 26.04 11.50
N LYS A 21 -4.38 25.18 12.26
CA LYS A 21 -3.97 23.84 11.78
C LYS A 21 -5.17 23.10 11.20
N ASP A 22 -4.99 22.57 9.99
CA ASP A 22 -5.97 21.80 9.21
C ASP A 22 -7.21 22.58 8.72
N TYR A 23 -7.20 23.91 8.82
CA TYR A 23 -8.28 24.77 8.31
C TYR A 23 -7.76 25.79 7.31
N VAL A 24 -8.61 26.13 6.34
CA VAL A 24 -8.39 27.20 5.36
C VAL A 24 -9.47 28.26 5.49
N VAL A 25 -9.14 29.49 5.12
CA VAL A 25 -10.10 30.60 5.11
C VAL A 25 -11.03 30.39 3.92
N LYS A 26 -12.32 30.22 4.23
CA LYS A 26 -13.39 30.09 3.24
C LYS A 26 -13.91 31.45 2.80
N GLU A 27 -14.06 32.36 3.76
CA GLU A 27 -14.58 33.70 3.50
C GLU A 27 -13.83 34.75 4.30
N THR A 28 -13.38 35.78 3.60
CA THR A 28 -12.80 36.99 4.17
C THR A 28 -13.89 38.07 4.27
N PRO A 29 -14.12 38.65 5.45
CA PRO A 29 -15.16 39.66 5.63
C PRO A 29 -14.81 40.95 4.89
N LYS A 30 -15.83 41.65 4.39
CA LYS A 30 -15.65 42.93 3.67
C LYS A 30 -15.08 44.04 4.55
N ASN A 31 -15.32 43.98 5.86
CA ASN A 31 -14.81 44.94 6.85
C ASN A 31 -13.48 44.49 7.49
N ALA A 32 -12.69 43.64 6.82
CA ALA A 32 -11.33 43.32 7.29
C ALA A 32 -10.42 44.55 7.40
N LYS A 33 -10.73 45.60 6.63
CA LYS A 33 -10.16 46.95 6.73
C LYS A 33 -11.28 47.96 6.95
N GLY A 34 -11.02 48.97 7.76
CA GLY A 34 -12.00 49.99 8.06
C GLY A 34 -11.43 51.09 8.96
N THR A 35 -12.30 51.81 9.64
CA THR A 35 -11.92 52.81 10.65
C THR A 35 -12.66 52.55 11.95
N PHE A 36 -12.02 52.86 13.07
CA PHE A 36 -12.69 52.81 14.38
C PHE A 36 -13.84 53.82 14.44
N SER A 37 -14.95 53.39 15.06
CA SER A 37 -16.13 54.20 15.31
C SER A 37 -16.47 54.24 16.79
N ASP A 38 -17.46 55.06 17.15
CA ASP A 38 -18.12 55.04 18.46
C ASP A 38 -19.00 53.79 18.68
N GLN A 39 -19.32 53.06 17.61
CA GLN A 39 -19.98 51.76 17.65
C GLN A 39 -18.97 50.60 17.67
N ALA A 40 -19.26 49.57 18.46
CA ALA A 40 -18.49 48.32 18.44
C ALA A 40 -18.66 47.61 17.10
N GLN A 41 -17.55 47.09 16.56
CA GLN A 41 -17.51 46.39 15.28
C GLN A 41 -17.00 44.95 15.50
N THR A 42 -17.50 44.01 14.71
CA THR A 42 -17.00 42.62 14.70
C THR A 42 -16.54 42.27 13.29
N VAL A 43 -15.34 41.71 13.19
CA VAL A 43 -14.76 41.20 11.95
C VAL A 43 -14.71 39.68 12.07
N MET A 44 -15.43 38.97 11.20
CA MET A 44 -15.59 37.52 11.30
C MET A 44 -15.05 36.83 10.05
N TYR A 45 -14.04 36.00 10.24
CA TYR A 45 -13.51 35.12 9.21
C TYR A 45 -14.21 33.76 9.29
N VAL A 46 -14.61 33.21 8.15
CA VAL A 46 -15.19 31.86 8.09
C VAL A 46 -14.11 30.89 7.62
N TYR A 47 -13.93 29.80 8.37
CA TYR A 47 -12.96 28.76 8.06
C TYR A 47 -13.68 27.46 7.69
N GLU A 48 -13.01 26.61 6.92
CA GLU A 48 -13.41 25.22 6.70
C GLU A 48 -12.21 24.29 6.77
N LYS A 49 -12.45 22.98 6.96
CA LYS A 49 -11.38 21.98 6.92
C LYS A 49 -10.67 22.02 5.57
N ALA A 50 -9.35 21.99 5.62
CA ALA A 50 -8.50 21.88 4.45
C ALA A 50 -8.74 20.56 3.73
N GLU A 51 -8.42 20.52 2.44
CA GLU A 51 -8.33 19.27 1.68
C GLU A 51 -7.22 18.40 2.31
N GLY A 52 -7.51 17.11 2.46
CA GLY A 52 -6.53 16.12 2.89
C GLY A 52 -5.67 15.66 1.73
N GLU A 53 -4.53 15.08 2.06
CA GLU A 53 -3.71 14.38 1.09
C GLU A 53 -4.38 13.08 0.63
N ALA A 54 -4.10 12.69 -0.61
CA ALA A 54 -4.77 11.56 -1.25
C ALA A 54 -4.45 10.21 -0.57
N VAL A 55 -5.43 9.32 -0.62
CA VAL A 55 -5.27 7.90 -0.25
C VAL A 55 -5.13 7.10 -1.52
N THR A 56 -3.99 6.44 -1.71
CA THR A 56 -3.72 5.56 -2.86
C THR A 56 -3.99 4.11 -2.48
N VAL A 57 -4.77 3.39 -3.28
CA VAL A 57 -5.10 1.98 -3.05
C VAL A 57 -4.39 1.12 -4.09
N ASN A 58 -3.51 0.24 -3.63
CA ASN A 58 -2.72 -0.66 -4.47
C ASN A 58 -3.25 -2.10 -4.38
N TYR A 59 -3.08 -2.82 -5.49
CA TYR A 59 -3.46 -4.22 -5.64
C TYR A 59 -2.27 -5.00 -6.16
N VAL A 60 -1.62 -5.78 -5.29
CA VAL A 60 -0.34 -6.44 -5.60
C VAL A 60 -0.36 -7.93 -5.30
N ASP A 61 0.48 -8.69 -5.98
CA ASP A 61 0.76 -10.07 -5.59
C ASP A 61 1.73 -10.14 -4.38
N GLU A 62 2.05 -11.35 -3.93
CA GLU A 62 2.97 -11.61 -2.80
C GLU A 62 4.40 -11.10 -3.03
N GLU A 63 4.79 -10.89 -4.29
CA GLU A 63 6.10 -10.39 -4.70
C GLU A 63 6.10 -8.85 -4.81
N GLY A 64 4.94 -8.21 -4.68
CA GLY A 64 4.75 -6.77 -4.79
C GLY A 64 4.51 -6.27 -6.21
N ASN A 65 4.26 -7.16 -7.17
CA ASN A 65 3.94 -6.76 -8.54
C ASN A 65 2.50 -6.26 -8.61
N ALA A 66 2.28 -5.14 -9.33
CA ALA A 66 0.95 -4.59 -9.52
C ALA A 66 0.10 -5.51 -10.41
N LEU A 67 -1.11 -5.85 -9.93
CA LEU A 67 -2.08 -6.68 -10.63
C LEU A 67 -3.21 -5.87 -11.28
N ALA A 68 -3.42 -4.64 -10.82
CA ALA A 68 -4.40 -3.70 -11.36
C ALA A 68 -3.92 -2.26 -11.13
N ASP A 69 -4.51 -1.31 -11.88
CA ASP A 69 -4.26 0.11 -11.66
C ASP A 69 -4.70 0.53 -10.24
N PRO A 70 -3.93 1.41 -9.58
CA PRO A 70 -4.26 1.89 -8.25
C PRO A 70 -5.46 2.83 -8.29
N ASP A 71 -6.26 2.81 -7.22
CA ASP A 71 -7.32 3.80 -7.03
C ASP A 71 -6.80 4.99 -6.22
N THR A 72 -7.40 6.16 -6.42
CA THR A 72 -7.08 7.38 -5.65
C THR A 72 -8.35 7.93 -5.04
N LEU A 73 -8.35 8.10 -3.72
CA LEU A 73 -9.43 8.72 -2.98
C LEU A 73 -8.98 10.10 -2.49
N THR A 74 -9.90 11.06 -2.50
CA THR A 74 -9.70 12.43 -2.04
C THR A 74 -10.82 12.82 -1.09
N GLY A 75 -10.51 13.64 -0.09
CA GLY A 75 -11.49 14.17 0.86
C GLY A 75 -10.82 15.16 1.80
N LYS A 76 -11.62 15.85 2.62
CA LYS A 76 -11.12 16.85 3.58
C LYS A 76 -10.50 16.19 4.79
N ILE A 77 -9.56 16.88 5.45
CA ILE A 77 -8.92 16.39 6.67
C ILE A 77 -9.98 16.03 7.72
N GLY A 78 -9.94 14.77 8.17
CA GLY A 78 -10.86 14.20 9.15
C GLY A 78 -12.10 13.54 8.56
N GLU A 79 -12.36 13.66 7.25
CA GLU A 79 -13.40 12.86 6.58
C GLU A 79 -12.99 11.39 6.54
N SER A 80 -13.96 10.49 6.72
CA SER A 80 -13.71 9.05 6.69
C SER A 80 -13.59 8.52 5.26
N TYR A 81 -12.72 7.55 5.05
CA TYR A 81 -12.68 6.73 3.83
C TYR A 81 -12.83 5.24 4.16
N GLU A 82 -13.31 4.50 3.17
CA GLU A 82 -13.39 3.05 3.17
C GLU A 82 -13.02 2.54 1.78
N THR A 83 -12.29 1.44 1.72
CA THR A 83 -11.83 0.79 0.48
C THR A 83 -12.23 -0.67 0.51
N THR A 84 -12.33 -1.27 -0.67
CA THR A 84 -12.59 -2.70 -0.85
C THR A 84 -11.59 -3.30 -1.82
N PRO A 85 -11.29 -4.61 -1.72
CA PRO A 85 -10.50 -5.29 -2.74
C PRO A 85 -11.23 -5.28 -4.09
N LYS A 86 -10.45 -5.35 -5.18
CA LYS A 86 -10.96 -5.54 -6.54
C LYS A 86 -11.07 -7.03 -6.82
N GLU A 87 -12.01 -7.40 -7.68
CA GLU A 87 -12.02 -8.72 -8.29
C GLU A 87 -10.96 -8.75 -9.40
N ILE A 88 -9.98 -9.64 -9.26
CA ILE A 88 -8.87 -9.78 -10.21
C ILE A 88 -8.87 -11.22 -10.71
N LYS A 89 -8.95 -11.39 -12.03
CA LYS A 89 -9.03 -12.70 -12.67
C LYS A 89 -7.83 -13.58 -12.26
N ASP A 90 -8.11 -14.83 -11.88
CA ASP A 90 -7.13 -15.85 -11.45
C ASP A 90 -6.41 -15.53 -10.11
N TYR A 91 -6.88 -14.54 -9.35
CA TYR A 91 -6.34 -14.16 -8.04
C TYR A 91 -7.43 -14.07 -6.96
N VAL A 92 -7.05 -14.34 -5.72
CA VAL A 92 -7.88 -14.18 -4.52
C VAL A 92 -7.17 -13.30 -3.50
N VAL A 93 -7.95 -12.57 -2.68
CA VAL A 93 -7.38 -11.69 -1.64
C VAL A 93 -6.77 -12.55 -0.55
N LYS A 94 -5.47 -12.38 -0.34
CA LYS A 94 -4.72 -13.03 0.74
C LYS A 94 -4.71 -12.16 2.01
N GLU A 95 -4.44 -10.86 1.86
CA GLU A 95 -4.37 -9.91 2.97
C GLU A 95 -5.18 -8.66 2.69
N THR A 96 -6.07 -8.32 3.63
CA THR A 96 -6.75 -7.03 3.69
C THR A 96 -5.99 -6.12 4.66
N PRO A 97 -5.57 -4.92 4.23
CA PRO A 97 -4.78 -4.02 5.07
C PRO A 97 -5.62 -3.48 6.24
N LYS A 98 -4.98 -3.27 7.39
CA LYS A 98 -5.66 -2.74 8.60
C LYS A 98 -6.20 -1.33 8.41
N ASN A 99 -5.60 -0.54 7.53
CA ASN A 99 -6.04 0.80 7.16
C ASN A 99 -6.99 0.81 5.95
N ALA A 100 -7.67 -0.29 5.63
CA ALA A 100 -8.73 -0.30 4.61
C ALA A 100 -9.86 0.71 4.91
N LYS A 101 -10.03 1.08 6.18
CA LYS A 101 -10.87 2.18 6.67
C LYS A 101 -10.01 3.15 7.48
N GLY A 102 -10.30 4.44 7.35
CA GLY A 102 -9.56 5.47 8.06
C GLY A 102 -10.15 6.86 7.85
N THR A 103 -9.34 7.88 8.06
CA THR A 103 -9.70 9.27 7.78
C THR A 103 -8.61 9.95 6.96
N PHE A 104 -8.97 10.87 6.09
CA PHE A 104 -8.01 11.72 5.40
C PHE A 104 -7.23 12.58 6.40
N SER A 105 -5.95 12.78 6.13
CA SER A 105 -5.03 13.56 6.97
C SER A 105 -4.25 14.55 6.10
N ASP A 106 -3.38 15.32 6.75
CA ASP A 106 -2.40 16.18 6.09
C ASP A 106 -1.20 15.39 5.50
N GLN A 107 -1.29 14.06 5.44
CA GLN A 107 -0.24 13.17 4.93
C GLN A 107 -0.83 12.17 3.94
N ALA A 108 -0.15 11.94 2.82
CA ALA A 108 -0.55 10.93 1.85
C ALA A 108 -0.53 9.54 2.50
N GLN A 109 -1.51 8.70 2.15
CA GLN A 109 -1.67 7.37 2.73
C GLN A 109 -1.71 6.32 1.63
N THR A 110 -1.22 5.12 1.94
CA THR A 110 -1.23 3.98 1.03
C THR A 110 -1.96 2.81 1.68
N VAL A 111 -2.95 2.28 0.98
CA VAL A 111 -3.72 1.09 1.33
C VAL A 111 -3.34 -0.01 0.35
N THR A 112 -2.79 -1.13 0.81
CA THR A 112 -2.33 -2.19 -0.10
C THR A 112 -3.06 -3.49 0.18
N TYR A 113 -3.79 -3.99 -0.82
CA TYR A 113 -4.34 -5.34 -0.81
C TYR A 113 -3.34 -6.30 -1.43
N VAL A 114 -3.07 -7.41 -0.75
CA VAL A 114 -2.17 -8.47 -1.23
C VAL A 114 -3.00 -9.65 -1.71
N TYR A 115 -2.68 -10.15 -2.90
CA TYR A 115 -3.38 -11.24 -3.56
C TYR A 115 -2.45 -12.45 -3.73
N GLU A 116 -3.05 -13.64 -3.75
CA GLU A 116 -2.40 -14.88 -4.18
C GLU A 116 -3.14 -15.48 -5.35
N LYS A 117 -2.46 -16.34 -6.10
CA LYS A 117 -3.05 -16.98 -7.28
C LYS A 117 -4.12 -17.98 -6.84
N ALA A 118 -5.27 -17.98 -7.51
CA ALA A 118 -6.35 -18.91 -7.22
C ALA A 118 -5.88 -20.37 -7.44
N GLU A 119 -6.38 -21.27 -6.59
CA GLU A 119 -6.15 -22.72 -6.75
C GLU A 119 -6.76 -23.23 -8.05
N GLY A 120 -6.00 -24.06 -8.76
CA GLY A 120 -6.47 -24.69 -9.98
C GLY A 120 -7.46 -25.82 -9.71
N GLU A 121 -8.36 -26.07 -10.66
CA GLU A 121 -9.25 -27.23 -10.62
C GLU A 121 -8.46 -28.55 -10.77
N ALA A 122 -8.99 -29.62 -10.18
CA ALA A 122 -8.37 -30.93 -10.26
C ALA A 122 -8.37 -31.46 -11.70
N VAL A 123 -7.21 -31.87 -12.19
CA VAL A 123 -7.10 -32.60 -13.46
C VAL A 123 -7.39 -34.07 -13.21
N THR A 124 -8.46 -34.59 -13.81
CA THR A 124 -8.79 -36.03 -13.77
C THR A 124 -8.18 -36.72 -14.99
N VAL A 125 -7.34 -37.72 -14.75
CA VAL A 125 -6.77 -38.55 -15.82
C VAL A 125 -7.60 -39.82 -15.96
N ASN A 126 -8.26 -39.99 -17.11
CA ASN A 126 -9.02 -41.19 -17.45
C ASN A 126 -8.18 -42.08 -18.36
N TYR A 127 -8.03 -43.35 -18.00
CA TYR A 127 -7.41 -44.37 -18.84
C TYR A 127 -8.52 -45.18 -19.51
N VAL A 128 -8.66 -45.01 -20.82
CA VAL A 128 -9.61 -45.75 -21.66
C VAL A 128 -8.88 -46.55 -22.72
N ASP A 129 -9.47 -47.66 -23.16
CA ASP A 129 -8.98 -48.37 -24.34
C ASP A 129 -9.41 -47.68 -25.65
N LYS A 130 -9.02 -48.27 -26.79
CA LYS A 130 -9.39 -47.78 -28.14
C LYS A 130 -10.90 -47.77 -28.41
N ASP A 131 -11.69 -48.42 -27.56
CA ASP A 131 -13.14 -48.56 -27.65
C ASP A 131 -13.85 -47.79 -26.51
N ASP A 132 -13.16 -46.82 -25.87
CA ASP A 132 -13.62 -45.97 -24.76
C ASP A 132 -14.00 -46.72 -23.46
N HIS A 133 -13.58 -47.98 -23.28
CA HIS A 133 -13.79 -48.68 -22.01
C HIS A 133 -12.81 -48.19 -20.96
N SER A 134 -13.36 -47.72 -19.84
CA SER A 134 -12.54 -47.25 -18.72
C SER A 134 -11.95 -48.42 -17.93
N PHE A 135 -10.63 -48.37 -17.71
CA PHE A 135 -9.94 -49.29 -16.82
C PHE A 135 -10.18 -48.92 -15.34
N VAL A 136 -11.44 -48.85 -14.88
CA VAL A 136 -11.74 -48.63 -13.46
C VAL A 136 -11.73 -49.97 -12.72
N GLY A 137 -10.76 -50.18 -11.83
CA GLY A 137 -10.78 -51.30 -10.88
C GLY A 137 -9.56 -52.23 -10.84
N VAL A 138 -8.46 -51.93 -11.54
CA VAL A 138 -7.23 -52.75 -11.48
C VAL A 138 -6.01 -51.89 -11.16
N ILE A 139 -6.01 -51.22 -9.99
CA ILE A 139 -4.80 -50.59 -9.46
C ILE A 139 -4.64 -51.02 -7.99
N SER A 140 -4.15 -52.25 -7.79
CA SER A 140 -3.54 -52.66 -6.53
C SER A 140 -2.06 -52.33 -6.58
N ASP A 141 -1.71 -51.04 -6.61
CA ASP A 141 -0.37 -50.59 -6.26
C ASP A 141 -0.41 -49.11 -5.86
N ASN A 142 0.35 -48.81 -4.82
CA ASN A 142 0.45 -47.55 -4.09
C ASN A 142 1.10 -46.44 -4.93
N HIS A 143 0.58 -46.14 -6.12
CA HIS A 143 1.10 -45.07 -6.98
C HIS A 143 0.38 -43.75 -6.64
N LYS A 144 0.81 -43.12 -5.54
CA LYS A 144 0.45 -41.74 -5.23
C LYS A 144 0.85 -40.86 -6.42
N SER A 145 -0.13 -40.45 -7.22
CA SER A 145 0.06 -39.54 -8.35
C SER A 145 0.51 -38.19 -7.83
N THR A 146 1.82 -37.94 -7.81
CA THR A 146 2.38 -36.62 -7.57
C THR A 146 2.30 -35.80 -8.85
N PRO A 147 1.97 -34.50 -8.78
CA PRO A 147 2.07 -33.61 -9.94
C PRO A 147 3.51 -33.63 -10.45
N LYS A 148 3.70 -34.00 -11.72
CA LYS A 148 5.01 -33.98 -12.37
C LYS A 148 5.27 -32.55 -12.87
N THR A 149 6.09 -31.78 -12.16
CA THR A 149 6.56 -30.47 -12.62
C THR A 149 7.59 -30.68 -13.73
N TYR A 150 7.27 -30.20 -14.94
CA TYR A 150 8.22 -30.18 -16.05
C TYR A 150 9.10 -28.93 -15.96
N PRO A 151 10.42 -29.02 -16.23
CA PRO A 151 11.26 -27.83 -16.35
C PRO A 151 10.82 -27.00 -17.56
N LYS A 152 10.91 -25.66 -17.46
CA LYS A 152 10.65 -24.76 -18.58
C LYS A 152 11.56 -25.13 -19.76
N THR A 153 10.97 -25.21 -20.96
CA THR A 153 11.64 -25.59 -22.21
C THR A 153 12.79 -24.64 -22.53
N GLY A 154 14.03 -25.14 -22.44
CA GLY A 154 15.21 -24.42 -22.91
C GLY A 154 16.49 -24.66 -22.11
N GLU A 155 16.92 -25.92 -21.92
CA GLU A 155 18.35 -26.27 -21.81
C GLU A 155 18.54 -27.81 -21.82
N ASN A 156 19.45 -28.29 -22.67
CA ASN A 156 19.68 -29.71 -22.96
C ASN A 156 20.46 -30.42 -21.83
N GLN A 157 20.04 -31.65 -21.56
CA GLN A 157 20.50 -32.55 -20.51
C GLN A 157 21.90 -33.12 -20.76
N ASN A 158 22.70 -33.29 -19.70
CA ASN A 158 23.42 -34.54 -19.43
C ASN A 158 23.70 -34.68 -17.92
N ILE A 159 23.50 -35.90 -17.42
CA ILE A 159 23.28 -36.26 -16.01
C ILE A 159 24.49 -37.06 -15.50
N SER A 160 24.93 -36.87 -14.25
CA SER A 160 24.80 -37.90 -13.20
C SER A 160 25.67 -37.65 -11.96
N THR A 161 25.12 -38.11 -10.84
CA THR A 161 25.80 -38.62 -9.64
C THR A 161 25.74 -37.75 -8.38
N LEU A 162 24.97 -38.31 -7.45
CA LEU A 162 24.67 -37.96 -6.07
C LEU A 162 25.90 -38.04 -5.15
N TYR A 163 26.23 -36.96 -4.41
CA TYR A 163 26.91 -37.01 -3.11
C TYR A 163 26.49 -35.84 -2.19
N SER A 164 25.74 -36.21 -1.14
CA SER A 164 25.83 -35.81 0.28
C SER A 164 26.18 -34.36 0.68
N LEU A 165 25.21 -33.67 1.30
CA LEU A 165 25.27 -32.89 2.56
C LEU A 165 26.59 -32.18 2.99
N SER A 166 27.38 -31.58 2.10
CA SER A 166 28.61 -30.85 2.49
C SER A 166 28.86 -29.52 1.76
N GLY A 167 27.81 -28.85 1.27
CA GLY A 167 27.97 -27.74 0.31
C GLY A 167 27.43 -26.35 0.67
N ILE A 168 26.59 -26.17 1.71
CA ILE A 168 25.90 -24.87 1.92
C ILE A 168 26.48 -24.04 3.08
N THR A 169 27.34 -24.59 3.94
CA THR A 169 27.90 -23.83 5.08
C THR A 169 29.02 -22.85 4.71
N ALA A 170 29.61 -22.92 3.50
CA ALA A 170 30.79 -22.12 3.17
C ALA A 170 30.50 -20.73 2.55
N VAL A 171 29.34 -20.51 1.92
CA VAL A 171 29.08 -19.24 1.20
C VAL A 171 28.48 -18.16 2.11
N VAL A 172 27.74 -18.53 3.17
CA VAL A 172 27.16 -17.55 4.11
C VAL A 172 28.21 -16.98 5.07
N LEU A 173 29.25 -17.74 5.42
CA LEU A 173 30.33 -17.26 6.31
C LEU A 173 31.24 -16.21 5.65
N ALA A 174 31.50 -16.30 4.35
CA ALA A 174 32.35 -15.35 3.64
C ALA A 174 31.71 -13.94 3.55
N ALA A 175 30.41 -13.86 3.30
CA ALA A 175 29.68 -12.57 3.22
C ALA A 175 29.60 -11.88 4.59
N TRP A 176 29.38 -12.62 5.68
CA TRP A 176 29.34 -12.06 7.04
C TRP A 176 30.72 -11.58 7.52
N VAL A 177 31.79 -12.31 7.21
CA VAL A 177 33.18 -11.89 7.50
C VAL A 177 33.57 -10.65 6.68
N TYR A 178 33.14 -10.56 5.42
CA TYR A 178 33.37 -9.38 4.57
C TYR A 178 32.64 -8.14 5.09
N LEU A 179 31.37 -8.24 5.47
CA LEU A 179 30.62 -7.10 6.03
C LEU A 179 31.20 -6.63 7.37
N LYS A 180 31.65 -7.55 8.22
CA LYS A 180 32.25 -7.21 9.53
C LYS A 180 33.62 -6.55 9.40
N ARG A 181 34.40 -6.87 8.34
CA ARG A 181 35.65 -6.16 8.00
C ARG A 181 35.38 -4.75 7.43
N LYS A 182 34.33 -4.58 6.61
CA LYS A 182 33.99 -3.28 6.02
C LYS A 182 33.50 -2.26 7.06
N LEU A 183 32.78 -2.69 8.11
CA LEU A 183 32.27 -1.81 9.17
C LEU A 183 33.33 -1.36 10.20
N LYS A 184 34.50 -2.02 10.28
CA LYS A 184 35.61 -1.56 11.15
C LYS A 184 36.54 -0.55 10.49
N ASN A 185 36.57 -0.47 9.15
CA ASN A 185 37.46 0.43 8.41
C ASN A 185 36.84 1.80 8.06
N THR A 186 35.54 2.02 8.32
CA THR A 186 34.87 3.33 8.13
C THR A 186 34.76 4.15 9.42
N ARG A 187 35.56 3.83 10.45
CA ARG A 187 35.66 4.63 11.68
C ARG A 187 37.10 5.06 12.00
N ILE A 188 37.90 5.30 10.97
CA ILE A 188 39.13 6.09 11.03
C ILE A 188 39.10 6.94 9.75
N ASP A 189 39.28 8.26 9.90
CA ASP A 189 39.25 9.31 8.87
C ASP A 189 37.86 9.90 8.54
N ASN A 190 37.22 10.53 9.54
CA ASN A 190 36.96 11.98 9.57
C ASN A 190 36.47 12.41 10.97
#